data_AF-A0A935U2C4-F1
#
_entry.id   AF-A0A935U2C4-F1
#
_cell.length_a   1.000
_cell.length_b   1.000
_cell.length_c   1.000
_cell.angle_alpha   90.00
_cell.angle_beta   90.00
_cell.angle_gamma   90.00
#
_symmetry.space_group_name_H-M   'P 1'
#
loop_
_entity.id
_entity.type
_entity.pdbx_description
1 polymer ?
#
loop_
_entity_poly.entity_id
_entity_poly.type
_entity_poly.pdbx_seq_one_letter_code
_entity_poly.pdbx_strand_id
1 'polypeptide(L)'
;MLAVASFYLTTAALPPGLARLVIAQLVLAAVATAVVFHHHAQLDAANLPRAIFASLALRAPRLPALIGALLIGLTSWLPNSQLAVWVQAQLGGSAEVPALEELLRGPRLTLSIACLSLVPAFAEEIVFRGLWTRALTTRLGVTASCCLTALAFGSYHLSFAQWLPTTLLGGLLAWATLRSNSLWTAITLHAVNNSVATMMASGLVGALARPILRYPSASLVLAVTTTLTGILLVAATPPRQPRDASDR
;
A
#
# COMPACT_ATOMS: atom_id res chain seq x y z
N MET A 1 13.57 1.51 -15.10
CA MET A 1 13.79 2.97 -14.92
C MET A 1 13.07 3.80 -15.97
N LEU A 2 13.17 3.48 -17.28
CA LEU A 2 12.49 4.23 -18.35
C LEU A 2 10.95 4.30 -18.23
N ALA A 3 10.28 3.20 -17.85
CA ALA A 3 8.81 3.20 -17.68
C ALA A 3 8.34 4.10 -16.52
N VAL A 4 9.12 4.15 -15.43
CA VAL A 4 8.84 5.00 -14.25
C VAL A 4 9.07 6.47 -14.58
N ALA A 5 10.17 6.80 -15.27
CA ALA A 5 10.44 8.16 -15.72
C ALA A 5 9.41 8.67 -16.75
N SER A 6 9.00 7.81 -17.71
CA SER A 6 7.96 8.14 -18.68
C SER A 6 6.58 8.35 -18.04
N PHE A 7 6.26 7.55 -17.01
CA PHE A 7 5.07 7.70 -16.18
C PHE A 7 5.03 9.05 -15.45
N TYR A 8 6.16 9.49 -14.90
CA TYR A 8 6.25 10.78 -14.22
C TYR A 8 6.10 11.97 -15.19
N LEU A 9 6.68 11.88 -16.38
CA LEU A 9 6.56 12.94 -17.39
C LEU A 9 5.11 13.10 -17.92
N THR A 10 4.37 11.99 -18.03
CA THR A 10 2.97 12.03 -18.49
C THR A 10 2.00 12.49 -17.41
N THR A 11 2.23 12.14 -16.14
CA THR A 11 1.36 12.54 -15.03
C THR A 11 1.58 13.99 -14.58
N ALA A 12 2.80 14.52 -14.70
CA ALA A 12 3.12 15.92 -14.41
C ALA A 12 2.45 16.92 -15.36
N ALA A 13 2.10 16.49 -16.58
CA ALA A 13 1.48 17.34 -17.61
C ALA A 13 -0.05 17.51 -17.46
N LEU A 14 -0.71 16.72 -16.60
CA LEU A 14 -2.16 16.80 -16.39
C LEU A 14 -2.51 17.99 -15.49
N PRO A 15 -3.74 18.53 -15.48
CA PRO A 15 -4.18 19.53 -14.49
C PRO A 15 -4.24 18.94 -13.07
N PRO A 16 -4.04 19.71 -11.99
CA PRO A 16 -4.06 19.18 -10.63
C PRO A 16 -5.49 18.79 -10.24
N GLY A 17 -5.65 17.69 -9.49
CA GLY A 17 -6.96 17.21 -9.03
C GLY A 17 -7.14 15.68 -9.09
N LEU A 18 -8.36 15.21 -8.78
CA LEU A 18 -8.72 13.78 -8.73
C LEU A 18 -8.34 13.03 -10.00
N ALA A 19 -8.61 13.66 -11.15
CA ALA A 19 -8.38 13.05 -12.45
C ALA A 19 -6.90 12.70 -12.66
N ARG A 20 -5.97 13.59 -12.27
CA ARG A 20 -4.53 13.31 -12.36
C ARG A 20 -4.12 12.13 -11.50
N LEU A 21 -4.60 12.05 -10.26
CA LEU A 21 -4.32 10.94 -9.35
C LEU A 21 -4.87 9.61 -9.90
N VAL A 22 -6.12 9.61 -10.37
CA VAL A 22 -6.75 8.41 -10.94
C VAL A 22 -6.02 7.97 -12.21
N ILE A 23 -5.68 8.91 -13.11
CA ILE A 23 -4.94 8.58 -14.34
C ILE A 23 -3.55 8.03 -14.01
N ALA A 24 -2.84 8.62 -13.04
CA ALA A 24 -1.57 8.08 -12.57
C ALA A 24 -1.73 6.63 -12.06
N GLN A 25 -2.76 6.35 -11.28
CA GLN A 25 -3.01 4.98 -10.79
C GLN A 25 -3.39 4.00 -11.90
N LEU A 26 -4.19 4.45 -12.88
CA LEU A 26 -4.57 3.64 -14.05
C LEU A 26 -3.38 3.35 -14.96
N VAL A 27 -2.49 4.31 -15.18
CA VAL A 27 -1.26 4.10 -15.95
C VAL A 27 -0.31 3.16 -15.20
N LEU A 28 -0.16 3.31 -13.88
CA LEU A 28 0.62 2.39 -13.08
C LEU A 28 0.06 0.97 -13.17
N ALA A 29 -1.26 0.80 -13.06
CA ALA A 29 -1.94 -0.48 -13.24
C ALA A 29 -1.71 -1.05 -14.65
N ALA A 30 -1.81 -0.23 -15.70
CA ALA A 30 -1.56 -0.67 -17.08
C ALA A 30 -0.11 -1.12 -17.29
N VAL A 31 0.86 -0.39 -16.73
CA VAL A 31 2.28 -0.78 -16.75
C VAL A 31 2.49 -2.08 -15.97
N ALA A 32 1.86 -2.23 -14.80
CA ALA A 32 1.89 -3.46 -14.02
C ALA A 32 1.43 -4.66 -14.84
N THR A 33 0.27 -4.52 -15.48
CA THR A 33 -0.31 -5.51 -16.38
C THR A 33 0.64 -5.82 -17.53
N ALA A 34 1.17 -4.80 -18.22
CA ALA A 34 2.09 -5.00 -19.34
C ALA A 34 3.38 -5.76 -18.92
N VAL A 35 3.95 -5.46 -17.74
CA VAL A 35 5.14 -6.16 -17.22
C VAL A 35 4.82 -7.60 -16.85
N VAL A 36 3.68 -7.86 -16.17
CA VAL A 36 3.21 -9.21 -15.86
C VAL A 36 3.08 -10.02 -17.15
N PHE A 37 2.37 -9.47 -18.14
CA PHE A 37 2.13 -10.15 -19.41
C PHE A 37 3.44 -10.37 -20.17
N HIS A 38 4.33 -9.38 -20.25
CA HIS A 38 5.62 -9.54 -20.93
C HIS A 38 6.49 -10.63 -20.28
N HIS A 39 6.53 -10.69 -18.95
CA HIS A 39 7.28 -11.72 -18.23
C HIS A 39 6.74 -13.13 -18.49
N HIS A 40 5.43 -13.26 -18.69
CA HIS A 40 4.74 -14.53 -18.92
C HIS A 40 4.35 -14.78 -20.38
N ALA A 41 4.75 -13.89 -21.32
CA ALA A 41 4.35 -13.96 -22.73
C ALA A 41 4.91 -15.20 -23.46
N GLN A 42 5.91 -15.85 -22.86
CA GLN A 42 6.51 -17.09 -23.36
C GLN A 42 5.71 -18.35 -22.95
N LEU A 43 4.61 -18.20 -22.21
CA LEU A 43 3.76 -19.31 -21.77
C LEU A 43 2.57 -19.50 -22.71
N ASP A 44 2.18 -20.75 -22.94
CA ASP A 44 0.94 -21.07 -23.64
C ASP A 44 -0.26 -20.38 -22.99
N ALA A 45 -1.20 -19.90 -23.82
CA ALA A 45 -2.39 -19.17 -23.37
C ALA A 45 -3.21 -19.94 -22.30
N ALA A 46 -3.19 -21.28 -22.35
CA ALA A 46 -3.87 -22.15 -21.39
C ALA A 46 -3.25 -22.15 -19.97
N ASN A 47 -1.97 -21.78 -19.85
CA ASN A 47 -1.21 -21.75 -18.60
C ASN A 47 -0.96 -20.33 -18.08
N LEU A 48 -1.12 -19.32 -18.95
CA LEU A 48 -0.88 -17.92 -18.66
C LEU A 48 -1.63 -17.41 -17.40
N PRO A 49 -2.95 -17.64 -17.20
CA PRO A 49 -3.62 -17.20 -15.97
C PRO A 49 -2.97 -17.82 -14.73
N ARG A 50 -2.78 -19.14 -14.72
CA ARG A 50 -2.21 -19.86 -13.57
C ARG A 50 -0.81 -19.35 -13.21
N ALA A 51 0.03 -19.06 -14.20
CA ALA A 51 1.36 -18.51 -13.99
C ALA A 51 1.32 -17.08 -13.42
N ILE A 52 0.40 -16.23 -13.89
CA ILE A 52 0.17 -14.89 -13.33
C ILE A 52 -0.25 -14.99 -11.86
N PHE A 53 -1.28 -15.77 -11.54
CA PHE A 53 -1.76 -15.95 -10.16
C PHE A 53 -0.67 -16.50 -9.23
N ALA A 54 0.15 -17.44 -9.71
CA ALA A 54 1.26 -18.01 -8.96
C ALA A 54 2.40 -17.01 -8.73
N SER A 55 2.79 -16.26 -9.77
CA SER A 55 3.89 -15.28 -9.70
C SER A 55 3.57 -14.10 -8.79
N LEU A 56 2.32 -13.63 -8.80
CA LEU A 56 1.85 -12.56 -7.90
C LEU A 56 1.49 -13.07 -6.50
N ALA A 57 1.38 -14.39 -6.30
CA ALA A 57 0.81 -15.02 -5.11
C ALA A 57 -0.55 -14.45 -4.69
N LEU A 58 -1.47 -14.40 -5.65
CA LEU A 58 -2.88 -14.07 -5.46
C LEU A 58 -3.64 -15.22 -4.75
N ARG A 59 -3.14 -15.62 -3.58
CA ARG A 59 -3.70 -16.69 -2.75
C ARG A 59 -4.43 -16.06 -1.57
N ALA A 60 -5.61 -16.57 -1.21
CA ALA A 60 -6.34 -16.08 -0.04
C ALA A 60 -5.44 -16.07 1.22
N PRO A 61 -5.45 -15.01 2.03
CA PRO A 61 -4.66 -14.92 3.24
C PRO A 61 -5.17 -15.93 4.27
N ARG A 62 -4.28 -16.47 5.11
CA ARG A 62 -4.72 -17.26 6.27
C ARG A 62 -5.41 -16.35 7.28
N LEU A 63 -6.31 -16.90 8.09
CA LEU A 63 -7.10 -16.11 9.04
C LEU A 63 -6.23 -15.24 9.98
N PRO A 64 -5.12 -15.72 10.58
CA PRO A 64 -4.27 -14.85 11.40
C PRO A 64 -3.64 -13.70 10.60
N ALA A 65 -3.21 -13.94 9.36
CA ALA A 65 -2.68 -12.90 8.48
C ALA A 65 -3.75 -11.90 8.05
N LEU A 66 -4.98 -12.35 7.83
CA LEU A 66 -6.11 -11.48 7.49
C LEU A 66 -6.48 -10.58 8.68
N ILE A 67 -6.66 -11.17 9.86
CA ILE A 67 -6.95 -10.40 11.09
C ILE A 67 -5.81 -9.43 11.36
N GLY A 68 -4.56 -9.89 11.26
CA GLY A 68 -3.39 -9.03 11.44
C GLY A 68 -3.35 -7.87 10.44
N ALA A 69 -3.60 -8.13 9.16
CA ALA A 69 -3.71 -7.08 8.13
C ALA A 69 -4.82 -6.07 8.42
N LEU A 70 -5.99 -6.52 8.88
CA LEU A 70 -7.09 -5.64 9.28
C LEU A 70 -6.72 -4.78 10.48
N LEU A 71 -6.11 -5.34 11.53
CA LEU A 71 -5.69 -4.58 12.71
C LEU A 71 -4.63 -3.53 12.37
N ILE A 72 -3.62 -3.90 11.57
CA ILE A 72 -2.61 -2.96 11.09
C ILE A 72 -3.27 -1.88 10.23
N GLY A 73 -4.09 -2.26 9.26
CA GLY A 73 -4.77 -1.31 8.38
C GLY A 73 -5.65 -0.32 9.16
N LEU A 74 -6.39 -0.79 10.16
CA LEU A 74 -7.28 0.06 10.96
C LEU A 74 -6.54 1.09 11.82
N THR A 75 -5.28 0.83 12.19
CA THR A 75 -4.62 1.60 13.25
C THR A 75 -3.30 2.25 12.86
N SER A 76 -2.57 1.71 11.87
CA SER A 76 -1.24 2.24 11.51
C SER A 76 -1.27 3.63 10.86
N TRP A 77 -2.41 4.06 10.30
CA TRP A 77 -2.59 5.41 9.75
C TRP A 77 -2.32 6.50 10.79
N LEU A 78 -2.67 6.27 12.07
CA LEU A 78 -2.52 7.26 13.14
C LEU A 78 -1.04 7.53 13.46
N PRO A 79 -0.22 6.55 13.90
CA PRO A 79 1.21 6.80 14.10
C PRO A 79 1.92 7.25 12.82
N ASN A 80 1.51 6.76 11.65
CA ASN A 80 2.06 7.19 10.36
C ASN A 80 1.80 8.68 10.08
N SER A 81 0.58 9.16 10.33
CA SER A 81 0.23 10.58 10.19
C SER A 81 0.92 11.47 11.24
N GLN A 82 1.07 11.00 12.48
CA GLN A 82 1.83 11.74 13.50
C GLN A 82 3.31 11.86 13.12
N LEU A 83 3.90 10.79 12.58
CA LEU A 83 5.27 10.85 12.07
C LEU A 83 5.40 11.84 10.89
N ALA A 84 4.44 11.83 9.95
CA ALA A 84 4.44 12.76 8.83
C ALA A 84 4.39 14.23 9.30
N VAL A 85 3.52 14.53 10.28
CA VAL A 85 3.41 15.86 10.90
C VAL A 85 4.72 16.25 11.59
N TRP A 86 5.33 15.32 12.33
CA TRP A 86 6.61 15.57 12.98
C TRP A 86 7.73 15.86 11.97
N VAL A 87 7.85 15.07 10.89
CA VAL A 87 8.84 15.31 9.81
C VAL A 87 8.58 16.67 9.17
N GLN A 88 7.33 16.99 8.85
CA GLN A 88 6.96 18.29 8.26
C GLN A 88 7.39 19.46 9.14
N ALA A 89 7.21 19.36 10.46
CA ALA A 89 7.63 20.37 11.41
C ALA A 89 9.15 20.56 11.43
N GLN A 90 9.94 19.48 11.25
CA GLN A 90 11.41 19.58 11.15
C GLN A 90 11.87 20.26 9.85
N LEU A 91 11.07 20.17 8.78
CA LEU A 91 11.39 20.76 7.48
C LEU A 91 11.03 22.26 7.38
N GLY A 92 10.43 22.85 8.43
CA GLY A 92 10.07 24.27 8.45
C GLY A 92 8.94 24.68 7.50
N GLY A 93 8.28 23.72 6.84
CA GLY A 93 7.13 23.98 5.99
C GLY A 93 5.80 23.89 6.74
N SER A 94 4.81 24.71 6.36
CA SER A 94 3.42 24.52 6.75
C SER A 94 2.82 23.31 6.02
N ALA A 95 1.93 22.55 6.69
CA ALA A 95 1.21 21.47 6.05
C ALA A 95 0.28 22.04 4.95
N GLU A 96 0.75 22.06 3.71
CA GLU A 96 -0.11 22.32 2.58
C GLU A 96 -0.99 21.08 2.33
N VAL A 97 -2.27 21.21 2.69
CA VAL A 97 -3.34 20.26 2.36
C VAL A 97 -4.31 20.76 1.25
N PRO A 98 -3.96 21.69 0.30
CA PRO A 98 -4.99 22.27 -0.57
C PRO A 98 -5.61 21.24 -1.52
N ALA A 99 -4.79 20.34 -2.08
CA ALA A 99 -5.24 19.34 -3.06
C ALA A 99 -6.14 18.25 -2.44
N LEU A 100 -6.02 17.97 -1.14
CA LEU A 100 -6.88 17.00 -0.45
C LEU A 100 -8.17 17.66 0.03
N GLU A 101 -8.13 18.92 0.47
CA GLU A 101 -9.35 19.66 0.84
C GLU A 101 -10.30 19.86 -0.34
N GLU A 102 -9.79 20.23 -1.51
CA GLU A 102 -10.60 20.39 -2.72
C GLU A 102 -11.20 19.04 -3.19
N LEU A 103 -10.42 17.97 -3.03
CA LEU A 103 -10.78 16.60 -3.37
C LEU A 103 -11.78 15.95 -2.41
N LEU A 104 -11.91 16.46 -1.19
CA LEU A 104 -12.88 15.99 -0.21
C LEU A 104 -14.15 16.85 -0.19
N ARG A 105 -14.08 18.08 -0.73
CA ARG A 105 -15.24 18.94 -0.99
C ARG A 105 -16.03 18.56 -2.26
N GLY A 106 -15.37 17.99 -3.28
CA GLY A 106 -15.93 17.78 -4.63
C GLY A 106 -16.67 16.46 -4.95
N PRO A 107 -16.26 15.27 -4.46
CA PRO A 107 -16.88 13.97 -4.74
C PRO A 107 -17.55 13.29 -3.53
N ARG A 108 -18.56 12.44 -3.78
CA ARG A 108 -19.20 11.58 -2.75
C ARG A 108 -18.12 10.71 -2.07
N LEU A 109 -18.14 10.55 -0.75
CA LEU A 109 -17.16 9.76 0.02
C LEU A 109 -16.84 8.39 -0.62
N THR A 110 -17.85 7.73 -1.20
CA THR A 110 -17.69 6.47 -1.92
C THR A 110 -16.67 6.56 -3.07
N LEU A 111 -16.69 7.64 -3.84
CA LEU A 111 -15.74 7.86 -4.93
C LEU A 111 -14.34 8.17 -4.39
N SER A 112 -14.23 8.93 -3.31
CA SER A 112 -12.93 9.19 -2.65
C SER A 112 -12.30 7.90 -2.10
N ILE A 113 -13.08 7.03 -1.45
CA ILE A 113 -12.59 5.72 -1.00
C ILE A 113 -12.15 4.86 -2.20
N ALA A 114 -12.95 4.81 -3.27
CA ALA A 114 -12.60 4.04 -4.46
C ALA A 114 -11.28 4.52 -5.07
N CYS A 115 -11.15 5.82 -5.31
CA CYS A 115 -10.03 6.41 -6.04
C CYS A 115 -8.75 6.61 -5.22
N LEU A 116 -8.86 6.84 -3.90
CA LEU A 116 -7.72 7.15 -3.03
C LEU A 116 -7.31 6.00 -2.14
N SER A 117 -8.15 4.96 -2.01
CA SER A 117 -7.87 3.84 -1.11
C SER A 117 -7.86 2.52 -1.85
N LEU A 118 -8.96 2.16 -2.53
CA LEU A 118 -9.09 0.83 -3.12
C LEU A 118 -8.24 0.68 -4.38
N VAL A 119 -8.44 1.54 -5.39
CA VAL A 119 -7.69 1.47 -6.65
C VAL A 119 -6.17 1.54 -6.42
N PRO A 120 -5.63 2.49 -5.63
CA PRO A 120 -4.21 2.53 -5.30
C PRO A 120 -3.72 1.26 -4.60
N ALA A 121 -4.45 0.79 -3.57
CA ALA A 121 -4.04 -0.42 -2.85
C ALA A 121 -4.00 -1.67 -3.72
N PHE A 122 -4.83 -1.75 -4.76
CA PHE A 122 -4.71 -2.84 -5.73
C PHE A 122 -3.54 -2.63 -6.69
N ALA A 123 -3.48 -1.48 -7.36
CA ALA A 123 -2.51 -1.21 -8.40
C ALA A 123 -1.07 -1.20 -7.86
N GLU A 124 -0.84 -0.48 -6.77
CA GLU A 124 0.49 -0.33 -6.18
C GLU A 124 0.98 -1.65 -5.59
N GLU A 125 0.14 -2.42 -4.90
CA GLU A 125 0.57 -3.69 -4.33
C GLU A 125 0.92 -4.73 -5.41
N ILE A 126 0.19 -4.76 -6.53
CA ILE A 126 0.56 -5.62 -7.67
C ILE A 126 1.97 -5.27 -8.18
N VAL A 127 2.28 -3.98 -8.36
CA VAL A 127 3.60 -3.54 -8.84
C VAL A 127 4.68 -3.80 -7.80
N PHE A 128 4.53 -3.24 -6.61
CA PHE A 128 5.60 -3.23 -5.63
C PHE A 128 5.78 -4.60 -4.96
N ARG A 129 4.69 -5.32 -4.65
CA ARG A 129 4.73 -6.55 -3.84
C ARG A 129 4.59 -7.79 -4.71
N GLY A 130 3.70 -7.74 -5.69
CA GLY A 130 3.51 -8.80 -6.67
C GLY A 130 4.70 -8.96 -7.61
N LEU A 131 5.22 -7.86 -8.15
CA LEU A 131 6.33 -7.90 -9.12
C LEU A 131 7.69 -7.62 -8.48
N TRP A 132 7.91 -6.40 -7.98
CA TRP A 132 9.24 -5.94 -7.61
C TRP A 132 9.80 -6.68 -6.40
N THR A 133 9.03 -6.80 -5.32
CA THR A 133 9.50 -7.48 -4.10
C THR A 133 9.82 -8.94 -4.40
N ARG A 134 9.00 -9.64 -5.18
CA ARG A 134 9.26 -11.04 -5.52
C ARG A 134 10.47 -11.20 -6.43
N ALA A 135 10.59 -10.36 -7.47
CA ALA A 135 11.72 -10.38 -8.40
C ALA A 135 13.06 -10.02 -7.73
N LEU A 136 13.05 -9.09 -6.77
CA LEU A 136 14.25 -8.72 -6.01
C LEU A 136 14.57 -9.77 -4.94
N THR A 137 13.57 -10.40 -4.32
CA THR A 137 13.80 -11.46 -3.33
C THR A 137 14.56 -12.65 -3.92
N THR A 138 14.28 -13.04 -5.17
CA THR A 138 15.00 -14.14 -5.83
C THR A 138 16.45 -13.80 -6.18
N ARG A 139 16.79 -12.51 -6.32
CA ARG A 139 18.13 -12.05 -6.71
C ARG A 139 19.00 -11.57 -5.54
N LEU A 140 18.38 -10.93 -4.56
CA LEU A 140 19.05 -10.18 -3.48
C LEU A 140 18.67 -10.69 -2.08
N GLY A 141 17.73 -11.64 -1.98
CA GLY A 141 17.21 -12.12 -0.71
C GLY A 141 16.13 -11.22 -0.11
N VAL A 142 15.50 -11.72 0.96
CA VAL A 142 14.31 -11.10 1.59
C VAL A 142 14.60 -9.70 2.13
N THR A 143 15.68 -9.55 2.92
CA THR A 143 15.98 -8.29 3.61
C THR A 143 16.26 -7.15 2.62
N ALA A 144 17.17 -7.37 1.67
CA ALA A 144 17.51 -6.36 0.66
C ALA A 144 16.31 -6.01 -0.21
N SER A 145 15.50 -6.99 -0.60
CA SER A 145 14.27 -6.76 -1.34
C SER A 145 13.29 -5.87 -0.56
N CYS A 146 13.04 -6.17 0.72
CA CYS A 146 12.14 -5.36 1.55
C CYS A 146 12.65 -3.92 1.68
N CYS A 147 13.94 -3.70 1.92
CA CYS A 147 14.52 -2.37 2.06
C CYS A 147 14.39 -1.56 0.76
N LEU A 148 14.77 -2.16 -0.38
CA LEU A 148 14.76 -1.46 -1.67
C LEU A 148 13.33 -1.12 -2.12
N THR A 149 12.37 -2.04 -1.98
CA THR A 149 10.99 -1.76 -2.36
C THR A 149 10.29 -0.81 -1.41
N ALA A 150 10.63 -0.82 -0.12
CA ALA A 150 10.18 0.16 0.84
C ALA A 150 10.61 1.59 0.46
N LEU A 151 11.90 1.79 0.17
CA LEU A 151 12.44 3.09 -0.24
C LEU A 151 11.83 3.58 -1.56
N ALA A 152 11.66 2.68 -2.52
CA ALA A 152 11.01 2.99 -3.78
C ALA A 152 9.54 3.40 -3.58
N PHE A 153 8.82 2.69 -2.70
CA PHE A 153 7.42 2.99 -2.38
C PHE A 153 7.26 4.34 -1.68
N GLY A 154 8.15 4.69 -0.75
CA GLY A 154 8.11 6.02 -0.13
C GLY A 154 8.48 7.14 -1.09
N SER A 155 9.46 6.90 -1.97
CA SER A 155 9.85 7.86 -3.00
C SER A 155 8.75 8.10 -4.04
N TYR A 156 7.88 7.11 -4.26
CA TYR A 156 6.74 7.24 -5.18
C TYR A 156 5.74 8.32 -4.76
N HIS A 157 5.66 8.65 -3.47
CA HIS A 157 4.69 9.61 -2.92
C HIS A 157 5.12 11.08 -3.05
N LEU A 158 6.34 11.36 -3.54
CA LEU A 158 6.84 12.69 -3.91
C LEU A 158 6.67 13.80 -2.84
N SER A 159 6.60 13.44 -1.56
CA SER A 159 6.54 14.38 -0.45
C SER A 159 7.60 13.98 0.56
N PHE A 160 8.53 14.89 0.87
CA PHE A 160 9.57 14.64 1.86
C PHE A 160 8.98 14.36 3.25
N ALA A 161 7.92 15.05 3.64
CA ALA A 161 7.21 14.80 4.89
C ALA A 161 6.60 13.39 4.94
N GLN A 162 6.09 12.90 3.80
CA GLN A 162 5.51 11.56 3.70
C GLN A 162 6.54 10.47 3.41
N TRP A 163 7.74 10.81 2.93
CA TRP A 163 8.72 9.84 2.44
C TRP A 163 9.09 8.80 3.49
N LEU A 164 9.46 9.24 4.70
CA LEU A 164 9.79 8.33 5.79
C LEU A 164 8.58 7.50 6.26
N PRO A 165 7.42 8.11 6.60
CA PRO A 165 6.20 7.36 6.95
C PRO A 165 5.83 6.29 5.91
N THR A 166 5.72 6.68 4.64
CA THR A 166 5.33 5.79 3.54
C THR A 166 6.40 4.73 3.25
N THR A 167 7.69 5.01 3.45
CA THR A 167 8.76 4.00 3.40
C THR A 167 8.56 2.92 4.47
N LEU A 168 8.27 3.31 5.71
CA LEU A 168 8.06 2.37 6.81
C LEU A 168 6.82 1.49 6.58
N LEU A 169 5.70 2.10 6.19
CA LEU A 169 4.51 1.35 5.77
C LEU A 169 4.81 0.43 4.59
N GLY A 170 5.62 0.92 3.64
CA GLY A 170 6.01 0.17 2.45
C GLY A 170 6.82 -1.09 2.77
N GLY A 171 7.72 -1.01 3.75
CA GLY A 171 8.46 -2.15 4.28
C GLY A 171 7.58 -3.13 5.05
N LEU A 172 6.63 -2.62 5.84
CA LEU A 172 5.64 -3.44 6.54
C LEU A 172 4.77 -4.26 5.56
N LEU A 173 4.32 -3.64 4.47
CA LEU A 173 3.58 -4.30 3.39
C LEU A 173 4.42 -5.39 2.69
N ALA A 174 5.68 -5.10 2.39
CA ALA A 174 6.60 -6.07 1.79
C ALA A 174 6.83 -7.28 2.71
N TRP A 175 7.14 -7.03 3.98
CA TRP A 175 7.31 -8.05 4.99
C TRP A 175 6.03 -8.88 5.17
N ALA A 176 4.85 -8.25 5.29
CA ALA A 176 3.59 -8.94 5.48
C ALA A 176 3.24 -9.84 4.27
N THR A 177 3.51 -9.38 3.05
CA THR A 177 3.32 -10.17 1.82
C THR A 177 4.20 -11.41 1.82
N LEU A 178 5.50 -11.26 2.12
CA LEU A 178 6.45 -12.37 2.13
C LEU A 178 6.16 -13.36 3.26
N ARG A 179 5.84 -12.85 4.46
CA ARG A 179 5.56 -13.65 5.65
C ARG A 179 4.29 -14.48 5.52
N SER A 180 3.24 -13.91 4.94
CA SER A 180 1.95 -14.59 4.71
C SER A 180 1.91 -15.40 3.40
N ASN A 181 2.87 -15.13 2.50
CA ASN A 181 2.87 -15.58 1.11
C ASN A 181 1.50 -15.35 0.42
N SER A 182 0.97 -14.14 0.59
CA SER A 182 -0.32 -13.71 0.05
C SER A 182 -0.26 -12.23 -0.29
N LEU A 183 -0.49 -11.88 -1.56
CA LEU A 183 -0.60 -10.48 -1.98
C LEU A 183 -1.84 -9.80 -1.36
N TRP A 184 -2.90 -10.58 -1.15
CA TRP A 184 -4.12 -10.11 -0.50
C TRP A 184 -3.89 -9.59 0.92
N THR A 185 -2.92 -10.13 1.66
CA THR A 185 -2.55 -9.59 2.98
C THR A 185 -2.13 -8.11 2.88
N ALA A 186 -1.29 -7.76 1.90
CA ALA A 186 -0.87 -6.38 1.71
C ALA A 186 -1.96 -5.50 1.10
N ILE A 187 -2.72 -6.01 0.12
CA ILE A 187 -3.86 -5.28 -0.46
C ILE A 187 -4.87 -4.92 0.64
N THR A 188 -5.25 -5.86 1.51
CA THR A 188 -6.20 -5.60 2.60
C THR A 188 -5.63 -4.57 3.59
N LEU A 189 -4.38 -4.74 4.03
CA LEU A 189 -3.73 -3.81 4.95
C LEU A 189 -3.72 -2.38 4.36
N HIS A 190 -3.23 -2.23 3.13
CA HIS A 190 -3.10 -0.94 2.46
C HIS A 190 -4.47 -0.30 2.18
N ALA A 191 -5.43 -1.07 1.64
CA ALA A 191 -6.77 -0.57 1.33
C ALA A 191 -7.49 -0.07 2.59
N VAL A 192 -7.41 -0.81 3.69
CA VAL A 192 -8.03 -0.41 4.97
C VAL A 192 -7.33 0.81 5.54
N ASN A 193 -5.99 0.84 5.53
CA ASN A 193 -5.21 1.99 6.00
C ASN A 193 -5.60 3.29 5.28
N ASN A 194 -5.62 3.25 3.95
CA ASN A 194 -5.96 4.44 3.17
C ASN A 194 -7.44 4.79 3.29
N SER A 195 -8.33 3.81 3.44
CA SER A 195 -9.77 4.06 3.63
C SER A 195 -10.01 4.80 4.95
N VAL A 196 -9.39 4.34 6.04
CA VAL A 196 -9.51 5.02 7.34
C VAL A 196 -8.90 6.41 7.28
N ALA A 197 -7.71 6.57 6.69
CA ALA A 197 -7.09 7.89 6.52
C ALA A 197 -7.98 8.85 5.71
N THR A 198 -8.57 8.37 4.61
CA THR A 198 -9.48 9.15 3.75
C THR A 198 -10.76 9.52 4.50
N MET A 199 -11.35 8.59 5.25
CA MET A 199 -12.53 8.84 6.07
C MET A 199 -12.25 9.89 7.17
N MET A 200 -11.11 9.78 7.84
CA MET A 200 -10.69 10.74 8.87
C MET A 200 -10.47 12.13 8.29
N ALA A 201 -9.83 12.22 7.12
CA ALA A 201 -9.60 13.49 6.43
C ALA A 201 -10.91 14.14 5.93
N SER A 202 -11.90 13.33 5.52
CA SER A 202 -13.19 13.84 4.99
C SER A 202 -14.04 14.60 6.00
N GLY A 203 -13.76 14.48 7.31
CA GLY A 203 -14.57 15.08 8.37
C GLY A 203 -15.96 14.45 8.55
N LEU A 204 -16.43 13.61 7.60
CA LEU A 204 -17.75 12.96 7.64
C LEU A 204 -17.90 12.08 8.89
N VAL A 205 -16.78 11.56 9.38
CA VAL A 205 -16.74 10.64 10.52
C VAL A 205 -16.28 11.35 11.79
N GLY A 206 -16.67 12.62 11.95
CA GLY A 206 -16.30 13.44 13.10
C GLY A 206 -16.60 12.79 14.44
N ALA A 207 -17.67 11.99 14.55
CA ALA A 207 -17.97 11.22 15.77
C ALA A 207 -16.87 10.19 16.11
N LEU A 208 -16.29 9.51 15.13
CA LEU A 208 -15.15 8.59 15.34
C LEU A 208 -13.84 9.32 15.62
N ALA A 209 -13.71 10.58 15.18
CA ALA A 209 -12.54 11.40 15.49
C ALA A 209 -12.54 11.99 16.91
N ARG A 210 -13.72 12.17 17.53
CA ARG A 210 -13.84 12.80 18.87
C ARG A 210 -12.97 12.15 19.95
N PRO A 211 -12.94 10.82 20.12
CA PRO A 211 -12.08 10.19 21.13
C PRO A 211 -10.59 10.43 20.86
N ILE A 212 -10.19 10.42 19.59
CA ILE A 212 -8.80 10.66 19.17
C ILE A 212 -8.35 12.07 19.54
N LEU A 213 -9.19 13.06 19.26
CA LEU A 213 -8.91 14.46 19.58
C LEU A 213 -8.97 14.74 21.10
N ARG A 214 -9.86 14.06 21.82
CA ARG A 214 -10.01 14.22 23.27
C ARG A 214 -8.88 13.56 24.06
N TYR A 215 -8.37 12.43 23.57
CA TYR A 215 -7.33 11.64 24.22
C TYR A 215 -6.23 11.23 23.22
N PRO A 216 -5.42 12.18 22.71
CA PRO A 216 -4.47 11.92 21.63
C PRO A 216 -3.39 10.90 22.01
N SER A 217 -2.78 11.05 23.18
CA SER A 217 -1.73 10.13 23.65
C SER A 217 -2.27 8.71 23.88
N ALA A 218 -3.44 8.58 24.52
CA ALA A 218 -4.07 7.28 24.75
C ALA A 218 -4.46 6.61 23.43
N SER A 219 -4.97 7.39 22.47
CA SER A 219 -5.34 6.90 21.14
C SER A 219 -4.12 6.45 20.34
N LEU A 220 -2.99 7.17 20.44
CA LEU A 220 -1.73 6.77 19.83
C LEU A 220 -1.20 5.46 20.43
N VAL A 221 -1.19 5.34 21.77
CA VAL A 221 -0.77 4.11 22.47
C VAL A 221 -1.65 2.93 22.05
N LEU A 222 -2.98 3.12 21.99
CA LEU A 222 -3.89 2.08 21.54
C LEU A 222 -3.65 1.68 20.08
N ALA A 223 -3.42 2.66 19.20
CA ALA A 223 -3.15 2.39 17.79
C ALA A 223 -1.84 1.62 17.59
N VAL A 224 -0.77 2.02 18.30
CA VAL A 224 0.53 1.33 18.25
C VAL A 224 0.42 -0.08 18.78
N THR A 225 -0.21 -0.29 19.95
CA THR A 225 -0.38 -1.63 20.53
C THR A 225 -1.23 -2.55 19.65
N THR A 226 -2.28 -2.02 19.03
CA THR A 226 -3.11 -2.75 18.05
C THR A 226 -2.34 -3.08 16.78
N THR A 227 -1.55 -2.14 16.25
CA THR A 227 -0.68 -2.38 15.10
C THR A 227 0.34 -3.47 15.41
N LEU A 228 1.00 -3.41 16.57
CA LEU A 228 1.95 -4.43 17.01
C LEU A 228 1.28 -5.81 17.17
N THR A 229 0.07 -5.85 17.72
CA THR A 229 -0.72 -7.09 17.80
C THR A 229 -1.00 -7.66 16.41
N GLY A 230 -1.39 -6.80 15.46
CA GLY A 230 -1.59 -7.21 14.07
C GLY A 230 -0.31 -7.73 13.41
N ILE A 231 0.83 -7.10 13.67
CA ILE A 231 2.16 -7.58 13.25
C ILE A 231 2.42 -8.96 13.84
N LEU A 232 2.20 -9.16 15.15
CA LEU A 232 2.40 -10.46 15.79
C LEU A 232 1.50 -11.55 15.19
N LEU A 233 0.25 -11.24 14.83
CA LEU A 233 -0.65 -12.19 14.16
C LEU A 233 -0.19 -12.58 12.75
N VAL A 234 0.30 -11.61 11.95
CA VAL A 234 0.92 -11.90 10.65
C VAL A 234 2.19 -12.74 10.86
N ALA A 235 3.00 -12.40 11.86
CA ALA A 235 4.23 -13.10 12.21
C ALA A 235 3.98 -14.53 12.75
N ALA A 236 2.82 -14.79 13.36
CA ALA A 236 2.43 -16.11 13.85
C ALA A 236 1.80 -16.99 12.75
N THR A 237 1.53 -16.43 11.57
CA THR A 237 0.92 -17.20 10.47
C THR A 237 1.85 -18.34 10.06
N PRO A 238 1.40 -19.61 10.01
CA PRO A 238 2.29 -20.70 9.60
C PRO A 238 2.90 -20.43 8.21
N PRO A 239 4.15 -20.83 7.93
CA PRO A 239 4.69 -20.77 6.57
C PRO A 239 3.79 -21.55 5.60
N ARG A 240 3.69 -21.12 4.35
CA ARG A 240 3.11 -21.96 3.28
C ARG A 240 4.25 -22.67 2.59
N GLN A 241 4.26 -24.01 2.59
CA GLN A 241 5.17 -24.74 1.72
C GLN A 241 4.90 -24.36 0.25
N PRO A 242 5.94 -24.28 -0.60
CA PRO A 242 5.75 -24.30 -2.04
C PRO A 242 4.92 -25.54 -2.38
N ARG A 243 3.94 -25.44 -3.29
CA ARG A 243 3.29 -26.66 -3.78
C ARG A 243 4.38 -27.53 -4.42
N ASP A 244 4.45 -28.79 -4.01
CA ASP A 244 5.39 -29.73 -4.59
C ASP A 244 5.12 -29.83 -6.10
N ALA A 245 6.18 -29.98 -6.89
CA ALA A 245 6.04 -30.08 -8.34
C ALA A 245 5.34 -31.37 -8.78
N SER A 246 5.15 -32.30 -7.85
CA SER A 246 4.52 -33.62 -7.97
C SER A 246 2.98 -33.60 -7.91
N ASP A 247 2.36 -32.52 -7.40
CA ASP A 247 0.90 -32.32 -7.38
C ASP A 247 0.36 -31.73 -8.70
N ARG A 248 1.14 -31.79 -9.78
CA ARG A 248 0.90 -31.11 -11.07
C ARG A 248 0.26 -32.01 -12.11
#